data_AF-A0A7S1W725-F1
#
_entry.id   AF-A0A7S1W725-F1
#
_cell.length_a   1.000
_cell.length_b   1.000
_cell.length_c   1.000
_cell.angle_alpha   90.00
_cell.angle_beta   90.00
_cell.angle_gamma   90.00
#
_symmetry.space_group_name_H-M   'P 1'
#
loop_
_entity.id
_entity.type
_entity.pdbx_description
1 polymer ?
#
loop_
_entity_poly.entity_id
_entity_poly.type
_entity_poly.pdbx_seq_one_letter_code
_entity_poly.pdbx_strand_id
1 'polypeptide(L)'
;LRLRFGCDGEPMITGVDIAAAGSSSGATVECGSAVACLGAVGTPALLQRSGVGPMKTLQRAGVDVVAANELVGENLITQPQITMVTRFSQPGASSRSFAVECWRHLRDQWLDFHERGNGFFTSTVELSGL
;
A
#
# COMPACT_ATOMS: atom_id res chain seq x y z
N LEU A 1 -9.56 -2.36 10.50
CA LEU A 1 -8.52 -2.59 11.51
C LEU A 1 -8.31 -1.32 12.33
N ARG A 2 -8.40 -1.44 13.66
CA ARG A 2 -8.08 -0.40 14.65
C ARG A 2 -7.41 -1.06 15.86
N LEU A 3 -6.37 -0.45 16.41
CA LEU A 3 -5.75 -0.89 17.66
C LEU A 3 -6.54 -0.35 18.85
N ARG A 4 -6.64 -1.16 19.90
CA ARG A 4 -7.27 -0.78 21.17
C ARG A 4 -6.20 -0.53 22.21
N PHE A 5 -6.43 0.49 23.01
CA PHE A 5 -5.56 0.89 24.10
C PHE A 5 -6.32 0.84 25.42
N GLY A 6 -5.61 0.45 26.48
CA GLY A 6 -6.13 0.46 27.85
C GLY A 6 -6.32 1.88 28.37
N CYS A 7 -7.19 2.01 29.38
CA CYS A 7 -7.62 3.29 29.96
C CYS A 7 -6.70 3.79 31.09
N ASP A 8 -5.85 2.92 31.64
CA ASP A 8 -5.18 3.13 32.91
C ASP A 8 -3.68 3.45 32.72
N GLY A 9 -3.35 4.74 32.69
CA GLY A 9 -1.97 5.23 32.64
C GLY A 9 -1.41 5.36 31.23
N GLU A 10 -0.21 4.83 31.00
CA GLU A 10 0.44 4.88 29.69
C GLU A 10 -0.31 4.03 28.66
N PRO A 11 -0.43 4.47 27.39
CA PRO A 11 -1.22 3.78 26.39
C PRO A 11 -0.66 2.39 26.06
N MET A 12 -1.30 1.36 26.62
CA MET A 12 -0.93 -0.05 26.42
C MET A 12 -1.92 -0.73 25.48
N ILE A 13 -1.41 -1.52 24.53
CA ILE A 13 -2.25 -2.28 23.60
C ILE A 13 -3.01 -3.36 24.36
N THR A 14 -4.33 -3.43 24.15
CA THR A 14 -5.20 -4.48 24.71
C THR A 14 -5.80 -5.39 23.65
N GLY A 15 -5.84 -4.95 22.38
CA GLY A 15 -6.39 -5.76 21.31
C GLY A 15 -6.44 -5.05 19.95
N VAL A 16 -7.07 -5.73 18.99
CA VAL A 16 -7.27 -5.24 17.63
C VAL A 16 -8.72 -5.48 17.20
N ASP A 17 -9.38 -4.43 16.74
CA ASP A 17 -10.70 -4.49 16.12
C ASP A 17 -10.56 -4.71 14.61
N ILE A 18 -11.19 -5.78 14.13
CA ILE A 18 -11.24 -6.20 12.73
C ILE A 18 -12.64 -5.91 12.20
N ALA A 19 -12.72 -5.05 11.20
CA ALA A 19 -13.98 -4.81 10.49
C ALA A 19 -14.21 -5.95 9.49
N ALA A 20 -15.40 -6.55 9.48
CA ALA A 20 -15.81 -7.47 8.44
C ALA A 20 -16.21 -6.67 7.18
N ALA A 21 -15.69 -7.04 6.02
CA ALA A 21 -16.12 -6.42 4.77
C ALA A 21 -17.58 -6.79 4.50
N GLY A 22 -18.48 -5.79 4.46
CA GLY A 22 -19.89 -5.96 4.07
C GLY A 22 -20.86 -6.39 5.17
N SER A 23 -20.41 -6.65 6.40
CA SER A 23 -21.28 -6.97 7.54
C SER A 23 -20.97 -6.05 8.72
N SER A 24 -22.01 -5.63 9.44
CA SER A 24 -21.89 -4.79 10.64
C SER A 24 -21.24 -5.48 11.84
N SER A 25 -21.00 -6.80 11.76
CA SER A 25 -20.38 -7.57 12.84
C SER A 25 -18.87 -7.68 12.62
N GLY A 26 -18.11 -6.79 13.28
CA GLY A 26 -16.66 -6.92 13.38
C GLY A 26 -16.23 -8.06 14.33
N ALA A 27 -14.95 -8.40 14.32
CA ALA A 27 -14.33 -9.29 15.29
C ALA A 27 -13.32 -8.50 16.14
N THR A 28 -13.25 -8.79 17.43
CA THR A 28 -12.22 -8.25 18.32
C THR A 28 -11.27 -9.36 18.69
N VAL A 29 -9.96 -9.09 18.59
CA VAL A 29 -8.91 -10.00 19.05
C VAL A 29 -8.17 -9.34 20.20
N GLU A 30 -8.25 -9.93 21.39
CA GLU A 30 -7.52 -9.46 22.57
C GLU A 30 -6.04 -9.83 22.46
N CYS A 31 -5.14 -8.87 22.68
CA CYS A 31 -3.70 -9.10 22.71
C CYS A 31 -2.95 -8.00 23.49
N GLY A 32 -1.87 -8.37 24.18
CA GLY A 32 -1.00 -7.41 24.87
C GLY A 32 0.06 -6.75 23.98
N SER A 33 0.19 -7.19 22.73
CA SER A 33 1.11 -6.62 21.73
C SER A 33 0.62 -6.89 20.31
N ALA A 34 0.97 -5.99 19.38
CA ALA A 34 0.64 -6.14 17.97
C ALA A 34 1.79 -5.61 17.10
N VAL A 35 2.03 -6.28 15.97
CA VAL A 35 3.03 -5.87 14.97
C VAL A 35 2.29 -5.45 13.70
N ALA A 36 2.52 -4.21 13.24
CA ALA A 36 1.87 -3.68 12.05
C ALA A 36 2.72 -3.91 10.78
N CYS A 37 2.24 -4.80 9.92
CA CYS A 37 2.91 -5.19 8.66
C CYS A 37 2.13 -4.74 7.41
N LEU A 38 1.56 -3.53 7.44
CA LEU A 38 0.69 -3.01 6.36
C LEU A 38 1.45 -2.14 5.34
N GLY A 39 2.78 -2.17 5.38
CA GLY A 39 3.66 -1.37 4.49
C GLY A 39 3.67 0.13 4.79
N ALA A 40 4.41 0.89 3.98
CA ALA A 40 4.65 2.32 4.18
C ALA A 40 3.38 3.19 4.12
N VAL A 41 2.30 2.71 3.49
CA VAL A 41 1.02 3.42 3.39
C VAL A 41 0.02 2.91 4.44
N GLY A 42 -0.11 1.59 4.58
CA GLY A 42 -1.15 1.02 5.43
C GLY A 42 -0.82 1.09 6.93
N THR A 43 0.45 1.02 7.32
CA THR A 43 0.86 1.11 8.73
C THR A 43 0.58 2.49 9.33
N PRO A 44 1.00 3.64 8.74
CA PRO A 44 0.66 4.94 9.30
C PRO A 44 -0.86 5.19 9.31
N ALA A 45 -1.59 4.71 8.30
CA ALA A 45 -3.04 4.80 8.28
C ALA A 45 -3.70 4.01 9.43
N LEU A 46 -3.18 2.82 9.77
CA LEU A 46 -3.63 2.06 10.95
C LEU A 46 -3.37 2.83 12.25
N LEU A 47 -2.15 3.35 12.42
CA LEU A 47 -1.78 4.11 13.62
C LEU A 47 -2.70 5.33 13.80
N GLN A 48 -2.91 6.12 12.74
CA GLN A 48 -3.75 7.30 12.79
C GLN A 48 -5.21 6.96 13.12
N ARG A 49 -5.81 5.94 12.48
CA ARG A 49 -7.18 5.48 12.85
C ARG A 49 -7.29 4.96 14.29
N SER A 50 -6.17 4.58 14.88
CA SER A 50 -6.11 4.08 16.26
C SER A 50 -5.77 5.19 17.27
N GLY A 51 -5.64 6.44 16.82
CA GLY A 51 -5.36 7.59 17.69
C GLY A 51 -3.88 7.90 17.88
N VAL A 52 -2.99 7.31 17.09
CA VAL A 52 -1.54 7.57 17.14
C VAL A 52 -1.11 8.33 15.89
N GLY A 53 -0.74 9.60 16.03
CA GLY A 53 -0.34 10.44 14.90
C GLY A 53 -0.46 11.95 15.12
N PRO A 54 -0.44 12.76 14.04
CA PRO A 54 -0.47 14.22 14.13
C PRO A 54 -1.77 14.71 14.76
N MET A 55 -1.69 15.51 15.82
CA MET A 55 -2.85 15.84 16.66
C MET A 55 -3.97 16.52 15.86
N LYS A 56 -3.60 17.48 15.00
CA LYS A 56 -4.57 18.21 14.15
C LYS A 56 -5.27 17.30 13.14
N THR A 57 -4.54 16.33 12.58
CA THR A 57 -5.08 15.37 11.62
C THR A 57 -6.10 14.46 12.29
N LEU A 58 -5.76 13.93 13.48
CA LEU A 58 -6.65 13.08 14.28
C LEU A 58 -7.93 13.82 14.69
N GLN A 59 -7.79 15.03 15.21
CA GLN A 59 -8.94 15.87 15.61
C GLN A 59 -9.88 16.18 14.45
N ARG A 60 -9.33 16.54 13.27
CA ARG A 60 -10.14 16.78 12.07
C ARG A 60 -10.88 15.53 11.59
N ALA A 61 -10.29 14.36 11.80
CA ALA A 61 -10.90 13.08 11.47
C ALA A 61 -11.88 12.56 12.53
N GLY A 62 -12.04 13.27 13.66
CA GLY A 62 -12.89 12.82 14.78
C GLY A 62 -12.33 11.60 15.51
N VAL A 63 -11.02 11.40 15.50
CA VAL A 63 -10.34 10.29 16.19
C VAL A 63 -9.74 10.81 17.50
N ASP A 64 -10.06 10.15 18.61
CA ASP A 64 -9.46 10.44 19.91
C ASP A 64 -7.95 10.24 19.87
N VAL A 65 -7.22 11.20 20.45
CA VAL A 65 -5.76 11.20 20.46
C VAL A 65 -5.27 10.34 21.61
N VAL A 66 -4.70 9.18 21.29
CA VAL A 66 -4.03 8.28 22.23
C VAL A 66 -2.58 8.70 22.43
N ALA A 67 -1.86 8.96 21.34
CA ALA A 67 -0.48 9.43 21.38
C ALA A 67 -0.21 10.40 20.22
N ALA A 68 0.16 11.63 20.54
CA ALA A 68 0.52 12.62 19.53
C ALA A 68 1.91 12.32 18.97
N ASN A 69 2.00 12.12 17.66
CA ASN A 69 3.26 11.95 16.94
C ASN A 69 3.15 12.52 15.53
N GLU A 70 3.75 13.69 15.34
CA GLU A 70 3.69 14.44 14.08
C GLU A 70 4.43 13.76 12.92
N LEU A 71 5.28 12.76 13.18
CA LEU A 71 6.03 12.04 12.13
C LEU A 71 5.26 10.85 11.54
N VAL A 72 4.14 10.43 12.15
CA VAL A 72 3.37 9.28 11.64
C VAL A 72 2.68 9.63 10.34
N GLY A 73 3.08 8.97 9.26
CA GLY A 73 2.57 9.21 7.90
C GLY A 73 3.39 10.23 7.10
N GLU A 74 4.40 10.82 7.72
CA GLU A 74 5.31 11.76 7.06
C GLU A 74 6.54 11.05 6.47
N ASN A 75 7.32 11.80 5.69
CA ASN A 75 8.59 11.34 5.10
C ASN A 75 8.44 10.08 4.22
N LEU A 76 7.35 10.01 3.43
CA LEU A 76 7.22 8.97 2.42
C LEU A 76 8.27 9.17 1.33
N ILE A 77 9.19 8.22 1.22
CA ILE A 77 10.23 8.21 0.20
C ILE A 77 9.82 7.21 -0.88
N THR A 78 9.69 7.71 -2.10
CA THR A 78 9.49 6.89 -3.30
C THR A 78 10.61 7.18 -4.30
N GLN A 79 10.85 6.23 -5.20
CA GLN A 79 11.69 6.50 -6.35
C GLN A 79 10.83 7.18 -7.42
N PRO A 80 11.18 8.38 -7.91
CA PRO A 80 10.49 8.97 -9.05
C PRO A 80 10.76 8.12 -10.30
N GLN A 81 9.72 7.86 -11.08
CA GLN A 81 9.80 7.08 -12.30
C GLN A 81 9.35 7.91 -13.49
N ILE A 82 10.14 7.88 -14.56
CA ILE A 82 9.81 8.53 -15.84
C ILE A 82 9.78 7.45 -16.91
N THR A 83 8.63 7.29 -17.57
CA THR A 83 8.47 6.36 -18.68
C THR A 83 8.65 7.12 -20.00
N MET A 84 9.70 6.78 -20.76
CA MET A 84 9.95 7.35 -22.08
C MET A 84 9.49 6.38 -23.16
N VAL A 85 8.53 6.82 -23.98
CA VAL A 85 8.02 6.05 -25.11
C VAL A 85 8.57 6.64 -26.41
N THR A 86 9.28 5.83 -27.20
CA THR A 86 9.87 6.24 -28.47
C THR A 86 9.54 5.24 -29.58
N ARG A 87 9.46 5.72 -30.83
CA ARG A 87 9.32 4.85 -32.01
C ARG A 87 10.70 4.54 -32.58
N PHE A 88 11.01 3.25 -32.72
CA PHE A 88 12.22 2.81 -33.41
C PHE A 88 11.92 2.52 -34.88
N SER A 89 12.85 2.88 -35.78
CA SER A 89 12.73 2.59 -37.23
C SER A 89 13.28 1.22 -37.61
N GLN A 90 14.00 0.56 -36.71
CA GLN A 90 14.61 -0.75 -36.96
C GLN A 90 13.59 -1.89 -36.67
N PRO A 91 13.45 -2.88 -37.56
CA PRO A 91 12.68 -4.08 -37.29
C PRO A 91 13.24 -4.82 -36.07
N GLY A 92 12.38 -5.16 -35.10
CA GLY A 92 12.75 -5.92 -33.90
C GLY A 92 13.05 -5.08 -32.65
N ALA A 93 13.17 -3.75 -32.78
CA ALA A 93 13.21 -2.85 -31.62
C ALA A 93 11.79 -2.50 -31.17
N SER A 94 11.30 -3.15 -30.10
CA SER A 94 10.04 -2.78 -29.47
C SER A 94 10.25 -1.73 -28.38
N SER A 95 9.48 -0.65 -28.44
CA SER A 95 9.21 0.15 -27.25
C SER A 95 8.23 -0.58 -26.36
N ARG A 96 8.23 -0.32 -25.05
CA ARG A 96 7.23 -0.77 -24.06
C ARG A 96 5.85 -0.11 -24.28
N SER A 97 5.40 -0.05 -25.52
CA SER A 97 4.16 0.62 -25.95
C SER A 97 3.07 -0.40 -26.23
N PHE A 98 1.87 -0.14 -25.72
CA PHE A 98 0.66 -0.88 -26.06
C PHE A 98 0.11 -0.44 -27.41
N ALA A 99 0.86 -0.70 -28.49
CA ALA A 99 0.33 -0.57 -29.85
C ALA A 99 -0.31 -1.90 -30.26
N VAL A 100 -1.48 -1.86 -30.90
CA VAL A 100 -2.18 -3.06 -31.43
C VAL A 100 -1.28 -3.83 -32.40
N GLU A 101 -0.39 -3.14 -33.11
CA GLU A 101 0.60 -3.75 -34.00
C GLU A 101 1.64 -4.63 -33.27
N CYS A 102 1.82 -4.45 -31.95
CA CYS A 102 2.78 -5.19 -31.12
C CYS A 102 2.17 -6.43 -30.43
N TRP A 103 0.99 -6.91 -30.82
CA TRP A 103 0.33 -8.06 -30.16
C TRP A 103 1.18 -9.34 -30.11
N ARG A 104 2.02 -9.57 -31.13
CA ARG A 104 2.99 -10.68 -31.15
C ARG A 104 3.98 -10.55 -29.99
N HIS A 105 4.52 -9.35 -29.78
CA HIS A 105 5.41 -9.06 -28.67
C HIS A 105 4.72 -9.20 -27.32
N LEU A 106 3.46 -8.74 -27.19
CA LEU A 106 2.68 -8.92 -25.96
C LEU A 106 2.44 -10.40 -25.62
N ARG A 107 2.20 -11.25 -26.63
CA ARG A 107 2.09 -12.70 -26.44
C ARG A 107 3.41 -13.33 -26.00
N ASP A 108 4.52 -12.93 -26.62
CA ASP A 108 5.84 -13.46 -26.26
C ASP A 108 6.22 -13.04 -24.83
N GLN A 109 5.93 -11.79 -24.44
CA GLN A 109 6.10 -11.32 -23.06
C GLN A 109 5.17 -12.03 -22.06
N TRP A 110 3.96 -12.41 -22.48
CA TRP A 110 3.03 -13.18 -21.66
C TRP A 110 3.52 -14.61 -21.42
N LEU A 111 4.07 -15.24 -22.47
CA LEU A 111 4.69 -16.57 -22.36
C LEU A 111 5.94 -16.53 -21.49
N ASP A 112 6.83 -15.54 -21.68
CA ASP A 112 8.01 -15.34 -20.83
C ASP A 112 7.63 -15.13 -19.34
N PHE A 113 6.54 -14.39 -19.08
CA PHE A 113 6.00 -14.23 -17.73
C PHE A 113 5.56 -15.55 -17.12
N HIS A 114 4.75 -16.33 -17.85
CA HIS A 114 4.22 -17.60 -17.36
C HIS A 114 5.27 -18.71 -17.22
N GLU A 115 6.26 -18.76 -18.12
CA GLU A 115 7.28 -19.81 -18.12
C GLU A 115 8.48 -19.50 -17.23
N ARG A 116 8.89 -18.23 -17.17
CA ARG A 116 10.19 -17.84 -16.58
C ARG A 116 10.06 -16.85 -15.43
N GLY A 117 8.87 -16.30 -15.17
CA GLY A 117 8.67 -15.26 -14.17
C GLY A 117 9.47 -13.99 -14.47
N ASN A 118 9.76 -13.73 -15.74
CA ASN A 118 10.54 -12.60 -16.21
C ASN A 118 9.77 -11.83 -17.30
N GLY A 119 10.27 -10.65 -17.66
CA GLY A 119 9.71 -9.86 -18.75
C GLY A 119 8.80 -8.73 -18.26
N PHE A 120 8.11 -8.13 -19.23
CA PHE A 120 7.29 -6.93 -19.08
C PHE A 120 6.36 -6.95 -17.85
N PHE A 121 5.64 -8.06 -17.64
CA PHE A 121 4.61 -8.21 -16.60
C PHE A 121 5.15 -8.41 -15.17
N THR A 122 6.45 -8.63 -14.97
CA THR A 122 7.03 -8.77 -13.61
C THR A 122 7.55 -7.46 -13.03
N SER A 123 7.51 -6.37 -13.78
CA SER A 123 8.05 -5.09 -13.34
C SER A 123 7.04 -4.28 -12.50
N THR A 124 7.49 -3.76 -11.36
CA THR A 124 6.71 -2.85 -10.50
C THR A 124 6.32 -1.54 -11.20
N VAL A 125 7.05 -1.22 -12.28
CA VAL A 125 6.85 -0.07 -13.18
C VAL A 125 5.41 -0.02 -13.71
N GLU A 126 4.72 -1.16 -13.84
CA GLU A 126 3.42 -1.24 -14.51
C GLU A 126 2.24 -1.57 -13.60
N LEU A 127 2.47 -2.14 -12.41
CA LEU A 127 1.42 -2.26 -11.38
C LEU A 127 0.93 -0.90 -10.88
N SER A 128 1.71 0.16 -11.10
CA SER A 128 1.39 1.54 -10.71
C SER A 128 0.70 2.35 -11.82
N GLY A 129 0.48 1.76 -13.01
CA GLY A 129 -0.08 2.43 -14.19
C GLY A 129 -1.37 1.81 -14.75
N LEU A 130 -1.99 0.85 -14.06
CA LEU A 130 -3.33 0.32 -14.35
C LEU A 130 -4.39 0.94 -13.43
#